data_AF-A0A944J6H7-F1
#
_entry.id   AF-A0A944J6H7-F1
#
_cell.length_a   1.000
_cell.length_b   1.000
_cell.length_c   1.000
_cell.angle_alpha   90.00
_cell.angle_beta   90.00
_cell.angle_gamma   90.00
#
_symmetry.space_group_name_H-M   'P 1'
#
loop_
_entity.id
_entity.type
_entity.pdbx_description
1 polymer ?
#
loop_
_entity_poly.entity_id
_entity_poly.type
_entity_poly.pdbx_seq_one_letter_code
_entity_poly.pdbx_strand_id
1 'polypeptide(L)'
;MLTGVTPSAPQHSAAALRHLLDLLAQGAAAEEFDRPAATAREAGAPAAELAHIADATTVALRIRRTLSQHRVREAQLTALFDTASDLAALRDLDAVLRAIVHRAKLLLGTDVTYLSLNDDAAGDTYMRVTDGSVAEAFQRVRLGMGEGLGGLVAQTARPYATGDYAADTRFHHTTTIDSAVLDEGLRAILGVPLRLGSRVIGVLYAADRAPREFTAGEVALLSSLADHAAIAIDGARLLEETRAALVDLNAASETIRTHSEAMRRAEEAHDQLTDLVLRGGGADDVAAALADILDGGILIHDADGAELARARTEPQPPPTPAVAASRARGRAVPLNGTWVCAVLAGPELLGSIALTGRAGLADADRLLFERASVVTALLMLLRRSVAETEDRVRGELLGDLLSRTGDPGTLTARARRLGVDLGRLHSVFVAHSDAAPRHRLLAAAARSAQTRNGLAGLHHDHVVLVTPSDTPGPDAQALAAELGQAAGCPVTVGAAGPATGPAELPDAHSEADRCLSALRTLGHTGSGGATADLGFIGVLLGDQADLGGYVTRTLGPVLDYDTARGTDLVTTLDAYFAQGASLTRTKTLLHVHVNTVVQRLERIGRLLGPDWNEPPRALEIQLALRLHRLTQGL
;
A
#
# COMPACT_ATOMS: atom_id res chain seq x y z
N MET A 1 -43.16 -89.83 90.21
CA MET A 1 -41.88 -89.41 89.60
C MET A 1 -42.16 -88.83 88.22
N LEU A 2 -41.37 -87.84 87.82
CA LEU A 2 -41.51 -86.90 86.68
C LEU A 2 -42.22 -85.59 87.05
N THR A 3 -41.48 -84.76 87.78
CA THR A 3 -41.69 -83.31 87.91
C THR A 3 -41.44 -82.64 86.57
N GLY A 4 -42.51 -82.15 85.93
CA GLY A 4 -42.42 -81.25 84.78
C GLY A 4 -42.06 -79.84 85.26
N VAL A 5 -40.81 -79.45 85.07
CA VAL A 5 -40.38 -78.04 85.15
C VAL A 5 -40.84 -77.37 83.86
N THR A 6 -41.93 -76.60 83.94
CA THR A 6 -42.27 -75.62 82.90
C THR A 6 -41.20 -74.52 82.90
N PRO A 7 -40.49 -74.25 81.80
CA PRO A 7 -39.55 -73.13 81.75
C PRO A 7 -40.34 -71.82 81.87
N SER A 8 -39.97 -70.97 82.83
CA SER A 8 -40.55 -69.62 82.92
C SER A 8 -40.21 -68.86 81.63
N ALA A 9 -41.22 -68.22 81.03
CA ALA A 9 -41.01 -67.38 79.86
C ALA A 9 -39.93 -66.31 80.16
N PRO A 10 -38.98 -66.04 79.24
CA PRO A 10 -37.83 -65.19 79.52
C PRO A 10 -38.21 -63.69 79.48
N GLN A 11 -38.97 -63.24 80.49
CA GLN A 11 -39.56 -61.90 80.57
C GLN A 11 -38.51 -60.79 80.72
N HIS A 12 -37.40 -61.05 81.42
CA HIS A 12 -36.37 -60.02 81.68
C HIS A 12 -35.51 -59.79 80.45
N SER A 13 -35.15 -60.87 79.74
CA SER A 13 -34.40 -60.77 78.48
C SER A 13 -35.17 -60.00 77.40
N ALA A 14 -36.47 -60.23 77.23
CA ALA A 14 -37.27 -59.54 76.21
C ALA A 14 -37.32 -58.02 76.43
N ALA A 15 -37.46 -57.58 77.68
CA ALA A 15 -37.44 -56.17 78.03
C ALA A 15 -36.05 -55.54 77.82
N ALA A 16 -34.99 -56.24 78.20
CA ALA A 16 -33.61 -55.78 78.03
C ALA A 16 -33.18 -55.70 76.56
N LEU A 17 -33.54 -56.68 75.72
CA LEU A 17 -33.28 -56.63 74.27
C LEU A 17 -34.02 -55.47 73.61
N ARG A 18 -35.28 -55.21 73.99
CA ARG A 18 -36.02 -54.05 73.47
C ARG A 18 -35.35 -52.73 73.86
N HIS A 19 -34.89 -52.60 75.10
CA HIS A 19 -34.13 -51.44 75.55
C HIS A 19 -32.82 -51.26 74.75
N LEU A 20 -32.08 -52.34 74.47
CA LEU A 20 -30.87 -52.28 73.62
C LEU A 20 -31.18 -51.80 72.19
N LEU A 21 -32.30 -52.21 71.61
CA LEU A 21 -32.76 -51.74 70.29
C LEU A 21 -33.13 -50.24 70.34
N ASP A 22 -33.78 -49.78 71.40
CA ASP A 22 -34.11 -48.36 71.58
C ASP A 22 -32.83 -47.49 71.70
N LEU A 23 -31.81 -47.98 72.43
CA LEU A 23 -30.50 -47.31 72.52
C LEU A 23 -29.78 -47.25 71.17
N LEU A 24 -29.88 -48.30 70.34
CA LEU A 24 -29.37 -48.29 68.97
C LEU A 24 -30.08 -47.25 68.10
N ALA A 25 -31.40 -47.20 68.17
CA ALA A 25 -32.21 -46.26 67.40
C ALA A 25 -31.91 -44.80 67.75
N GLN A 26 -31.69 -44.51 69.04
CA GLN A 26 -31.39 -43.16 69.55
C GLN A 26 -29.92 -42.77 69.37
N GLY A 27 -29.03 -43.72 69.07
CA GLY A 27 -27.59 -43.46 68.94
C GLY A 27 -26.90 -43.15 70.27
N ALA A 28 -27.35 -43.76 71.37
CA ALA A 28 -26.87 -43.53 72.73
C ALA A 28 -25.35 -43.76 72.92
N ALA A 29 -24.78 -43.28 74.03
CA ALA A 29 -23.36 -43.46 74.35
C ALA A 29 -23.02 -44.93 74.69
N ALA A 30 -21.74 -45.33 74.56
CA ALA A 30 -21.32 -46.73 74.74
C ALA A 30 -21.66 -47.26 76.13
N GLU A 31 -21.45 -46.40 77.12
CA GLU A 31 -21.66 -46.64 78.55
C GLU A 31 -23.13 -46.93 78.88
N GLU A 32 -24.07 -46.47 78.04
CA GLU A 32 -25.50 -46.66 78.28
C GLU A 32 -25.96 -48.08 77.92
N PHE A 33 -25.19 -48.83 77.13
CA PHE A 33 -25.51 -50.20 76.71
C PHE A 33 -25.32 -51.24 77.83
N ASP A 34 -24.68 -50.87 78.93
CA ASP A 34 -24.55 -51.73 80.13
C ASP A 34 -25.78 -51.65 81.04
N ARG A 35 -26.61 -50.60 80.92
CA ARG A 35 -27.80 -50.37 81.76
C ARG A 35 -28.83 -51.51 81.68
N PRO A 36 -29.20 -52.07 80.50
CA PRO A 36 -30.19 -53.15 80.41
C PRO A 36 -29.79 -54.41 81.18
N ALA A 37 -28.49 -54.74 81.18
CA ALA A 37 -27.95 -55.87 81.95
C ALA A 37 -27.93 -55.60 83.45
N ALA A 38 -27.65 -54.37 83.87
CA ALA A 38 -27.71 -53.95 85.28
C ALA A 38 -29.15 -54.01 85.83
N THR A 39 -30.13 -53.46 85.10
CA THR A 39 -31.54 -53.47 85.51
C THR A 39 -32.13 -54.88 85.58
N ALA A 40 -31.76 -55.77 84.64
CA ALA A 40 -32.18 -57.17 84.70
C ALA A 40 -31.57 -57.92 85.90
N ARG A 41 -30.34 -57.58 86.30
CA ARG A 41 -29.69 -58.16 87.48
C ARG A 41 -30.35 -57.70 88.78
N GLU A 42 -30.71 -56.42 88.88
CA GLU A 42 -31.44 -55.86 90.01
C GLU A 42 -32.86 -56.43 90.15
N ALA A 43 -33.51 -56.78 89.04
CA ALA A 43 -34.82 -57.43 89.01
C ALA A 43 -34.78 -58.93 89.35
N GLY A 44 -33.60 -59.51 89.63
CA GLY A 44 -33.45 -60.92 90.00
C GLY A 44 -33.48 -61.90 88.82
N ALA A 45 -33.10 -61.47 87.62
CA ALA A 45 -33.08 -62.34 86.44
C ALA A 45 -32.13 -63.55 86.63
N PRO A 46 -32.52 -64.75 86.16
CA PRO A 46 -31.68 -65.94 86.26
C PRO A 46 -30.40 -65.79 85.41
N ALA A 47 -29.33 -66.47 85.83
CA ALA A 47 -28.00 -66.37 85.21
C ALA A 47 -28.00 -66.64 83.69
N ALA A 48 -28.87 -67.54 83.22
CA ALA A 48 -29.03 -67.82 81.80
C ALA A 48 -29.60 -66.64 81.00
N GLU A 49 -30.55 -65.88 81.57
CA GLU A 49 -31.08 -64.67 80.94
C GLU A 49 -30.06 -63.53 80.97
N LEU A 50 -29.28 -63.39 82.06
CA LEU A 50 -28.21 -62.39 82.14
C LEU A 50 -27.08 -62.65 81.12
N ALA A 51 -26.72 -63.91 80.88
CA ALA A 51 -25.76 -64.28 79.83
C ALA A 51 -26.30 -63.91 78.44
N HIS A 52 -27.58 -64.19 78.17
CA HIS A 52 -28.22 -63.83 76.91
C HIS A 52 -28.26 -62.31 76.66
N ILE A 53 -28.50 -61.52 77.72
CA ILE A 53 -28.46 -60.05 77.64
C ILE A 53 -27.03 -59.55 77.40
N ALA A 54 -26.01 -60.14 78.03
CA ALA A 54 -24.62 -59.77 77.81
C ALA A 54 -24.15 -60.04 76.37
N ASP A 55 -24.56 -61.18 75.80
CA ASP A 55 -24.33 -61.49 74.39
C ASP A 55 -25.03 -60.47 73.47
N ALA A 56 -26.29 -60.15 73.76
CA ALA A 56 -27.05 -59.14 73.02
C ALA A 56 -26.43 -57.73 73.11
N THR A 57 -25.92 -57.33 74.28
CA THR A 57 -25.20 -56.06 74.48
C THR A 57 -23.94 -56.02 73.62
N THR A 58 -23.18 -57.12 73.56
CA THR A 58 -21.97 -57.22 72.72
C THR A 58 -22.30 -57.06 71.23
N VAL A 59 -23.38 -57.70 70.77
CA VAL A 59 -23.87 -57.58 69.40
C VAL A 59 -24.36 -56.15 69.11
N ALA A 60 -25.10 -55.53 70.04
CA ALA A 60 -25.57 -54.15 69.90
C ALA A 60 -24.40 -53.16 69.79
N LEU A 61 -23.37 -53.28 70.63
CA LEU A 61 -22.17 -52.44 70.56
C LEU A 61 -21.43 -52.61 69.21
N ARG A 62 -21.40 -53.82 68.63
CA ARG A 62 -20.84 -54.06 67.29
C ARG A 62 -21.68 -53.38 66.19
N ILE A 63 -23.00 -53.47 66.26
CA ILE A 63 -23.92 -52.80 65.32
C ILE A 63 -23.74 -51.28 65.41
N ARG A 64 -23.71 -50.71 66.62
CA ARG A 64 -23.47 -49.28 66.86
C ARG A 64 -22.17 -48.81 66.21
N ARG A 65 -21.06 -49.52 66.45
CA ARG A 65 -19.76 -49.19 65.85
C ARG A 65 -19.85 -49.13 64.32
N THR A 66 -20.55 -50.09 63.71
CA THR A 66 -20.75 -50.15 62.26
C THR A 66 -21.60 -48.98 61.75
N LEU A 67 -22.72 -48.67 62.42
CA LEU A 67 -23.58 -47.53 62.07
C LEU A 67 -22.89 -46.18 62.23
N SER A 68 -22.10 -46.00 63.30
CA SER A 68 -21.30 -44.78 63.49
C SER A 68 -20.25 -44.63 62.39
N GLN A 69 -19.58 -45.72 62.00
CA GLN A 69 -18.64 -45.70 60.87
C GLN A 69 -19.33 -45.32 59.54
N HIS A 70 -20.53 -45.87 59.27
CA HIS A 70 -21.30 -45.50 58.09
C HIS A 70 -21.73 -44.03 58.09
N ARG A 71 -22.22 -43.50 59.22
CA ARG A 71 -22.61 -42.07 59.31
C ARG A 71 -21.44 -41.13 59.09
N VAL A 72 -20.26 -41.45 59.66
CA VAL A 72 -19.03 -40.67 59.43
C VAL A 72 -18.65 -40.71 57.94
N ARG A 73 -18.72 -41.89 57.31
CA ARG A 73 -18.42 -42.06 55.88
C ARG A 73 -19.39 -41.27 54.99
N GLU A 74 -20.68 -41.29 55.33
CA GLU A 74 -21.73 -40.59 54.60
C GLU A 74 -21.55 -39.07 54.70
N ALA A 75 -21.30 -38.54 55.91
CA ALA A 75 -21.00 -37.12 56.10
C ALA A 75 -19.73 -36.67 55.34
N GLN A 76 -18.68 -37.51 55.32
CA GLN A 76 -17.47 -37.25 54.54
C GLN A 76 -17.73 -37.21 53.02
N LEU A 77 -18.59 -38.10 52.51
CA LEU A 77 -18.96 -38.13 51.10
C LEU A 77 -19.80 -36.91 50.72
N THR A 78 -20.78 -36.51 51.54
CA THR A 78 -21.58 -35.30 51.32
C THR A 78 -20.71 -34.06 51.28
N ALA A 79 -19.79 -33.91 52.23
CA ALA A 79 -18.84 -32.81 52.25
C ALA A 79 -18.00 -32.78 50.95
N LEU A 80 -17.45 -33.91 50.50
CA LEU A 80 -16.72 -34.01 49.24
C LEU A 80 -17.55 -33.61 48.01
N PHE A 81 -18.82 -34.02 47.93
CA PHE A 81 -19.70 -33.70 46.81
C PHE A 81 -20.06 -32.22 46.73
N ASP A 82 -20.42 -31.59 47.85
CA ASP A 82 -20.65 -30.15 47.92
C ASP A 82 -19.38 -29.40 47.52
N THR A 83 -18.22 -29.95 47.90
CA THR A 83 -16.92 -29.39 47.52
C THR A 83 -16.68 -29.44 46.01
N ALA A 84 -16.93 -30.57 45.36
CA ALA A 84 -16.74 -30.72 43.91
C ALA A 84 -17.67 -29.79 43.11
N SER A 85 -18.93 -29.68 43.54
CA SER A 85 -19.94 -28.86 42.86
C SER A 85 -19.60 -27.37 42.91
N ASP A 86 -19.20 -26.86 44.08
CA ASP A 86 -18.81 -25.47 44.24
C ASP A 86 -17.50 -25.12 43.52
N LEU A 87 -16.53 -26.05 43.46
CA LEU A 87 -15.29 -25.84 42.70
C LEU A 87 -15.58 -25.77 41.20
N ALA A 88 -16.49 -26.60 40.69
CA ALA A 88 -16.88 -26.60 39.28
C ALA A 88 -17.66 -25.33 38.87
N ALA A 89 -18.29 -24.63 39.82
CA ALA A 89 -19.00 -23.37 39.56
C ALA A 89 -18.06 -22.16 39.37
N LEU A 90 -16.83 -22.26 39.86
CA LEU A 90 -15.84 -21.19 39.75
C LEU A 90 -15.25 -21.14 38.34
N ARG A 91 -15.12 -19.93 37.80
CA ARG A 91 -14.70 -19.67 36.42
C ARG A 91 -13.33 -19.00 36.29
N ASP A 92 -12.71 -18.70 37.43
CA ASP A 92 -11.43 -18.01 37.57
C ASP A 92 -10.45 -18.98 38.21
N LEU A 93 -9.31 -19.22 37.56
CA LEU A 93 -8.34 -20.22 38.01
C LEU A 93 -7.84 -19.90 39.42
N ASP A 94 -7.56 -18.63 39.73
CA ASP A 94 -7.05 -18.24 41.04
C ASP A 94 -8.09 -18.41 42.14
N ALA A 95 -9.37 -18.14 41.87
CA ALA A 95 -10.47 -18.44 42.78
C ALA A 95 -10.61 -19.94 43.04
N VAL A 96 -10.51 -20.78 42.00
CA VAL A 96 -10.55 -22.25 42.12
C VAL A 96 -9.43 -22.74 43.03
N LEU A 97 -8.19 -22.31 42.75
CA LEU A 97 -7.02 -22.73 43.50
C LEU A 97 -7.10 -22.34 44.98
N ARG A 98 -7.50 -21.09 45.29
CA ARG A 98 -7.74 -20.63 46.67
C ARG A 98 -8.82 -21.43 47.39
N ALA A 99 -9.92 -21.72 46.70
CA ALA A 99 -10.98 -22.53 47.27
C ALA A 99 -10.48 -23.95 47.61
N ILE A 100 -9.69 -24.58 46.73
CA ILE A 100 -9.15 -25.94 46.94
C ILE A 100 -8.33 -26.00 48.24
N VAL A 101 -7.33 -25.12 48.41
CA VAL A 101 -6.50 -25.16 49.62
C VAL A 101 -7.32 -24.84 50.87
N HIS A 102 -8.19 -23.83 50.82
CA HIS A 102 -9.05 -23.51 51.96
C HIS A 102 -9.91 -24.69 52.40
N ARG A 103 -10.46 -25.45 51.44
CA ARG A 103 -11.25 -26.64 51.71
C ARG A 103 -10.43 -27.80 52.23
N ALA A 104 -9.25 -28.05 51.66
CA ALA A 104 -8.33 -29.05 52.18
C ALA A 104 -8.01 -28.82 53.66
N LYS A 105 -7.82 -27.55 54.04
CA LYS A 105 -7.53 -27.14 55.42
C LYS A 105 -8.68 -27.43 56.37
N LEU A 106 -9.90 -27.05 56.00
CA LEU A 106 -11.09 -27.31 56.80
C LEU A 106 -11.41 -28.81 56.91
N LEU A 107 -11.19 -29.56 55.82
CA LEU A 107 -11.53 -30.97 55.73
C LEU A 107 -10.62 -31.87 56.58
N LEU A 108 -9.33 -31.51 56.70
CA LEU A 108 -8.34 -32.25 57.47
C LEU A 108 -8.04 -31.64 58.85
N GLY A 109 -8.47 -30.41 59.08
CA GLY A 109 -8.18 -29.66 60.31
C GLY A 109 -6.68 -29.46 60.52
N THR A 110 -5.96 -29.02 59.49
CA THR A 110 -4.50 -28.78 59.55
C THR A 110 -4.15 -27.31 59.68
N ASP A 111 -2.95 -27.01 60.17
CA ASP A 111 -2.46 -25.63 60.32
C ASP A 111 -2.29 -24.93 58.97
N VAL A 112 -1.70 -25.64 58.00
CA VAL A 112 -1.33 -25.10 56.70
C VAL A 112 -1.76 -26.07 55.60
N THR A 113 -2.30 -25.53 54.51
CA THR A 113 -2.47 -26.27 53.26
C THR A 113 -1.94 -25.45 52.11
N TYR A 114 -1.46 -26.12 51.09
CA TYR A 114 -0.85 -25.46 49.95
C TYR A 114 -0.92 -26.33 48.72
N LEU A 115 -0.71 -25.73 47.56
CA LEU A 115 -0.80 -26.39 46.28
C LEU A 115 0.35 -25.92 45.39
N SER A 116 1.03 -26.89 44.78
CA SER A 116 2.01 -26.64 43.73
C SER A 116 1.45 -27.06 42.38
N LEU A 117 1.82 -26.34 41.33
CA LEU A 117 1.53 -26.71 39.94
C LEU A 117 2.82 -27.05 39.21
N ASN A 118 2.73 -27.92 38.21
CA ASN A 118 3.87 -28.30 37.39
C ASN A 118 4.07 -27.26 36.28
N ASP A 119 5.34 -26.92 36.03
CA ASP A 119 5.76 -26.09 34.92
C ASP A 119 6.53 -26.97 33.94
N ASP A 120 5.86 -27.44 32.88
CA ASP A 120 6.47 -28.36 31.93
C ASP A 120 7.64 -27.72 31.16
N ALA A 121 7.63 -26.39 31.00
CA ALA A 121 8.67 -25.67 30.26
C ALA A 121 9.96 -25.57 31.09
N ALA A 122 9.82 -25.32 32.40
CA ALA A 122 10.95 -25.30 33.33
C ALA A 122 11.36 -26.69 33.84
N GLY A 123 10.46 -27.69 33.75
CA GLY A 123 10.70 -29.07 34.20
C GLY A 123 10.64 -29.25 35.72
N ASP A 124 10.00 -28.33 36.44
CA ASP A 124 9.92 -28.29 37.90
C ASP A 124 8.46 -28.07 38.37
N THR A 125 8.24 -28.01 39.69
CA THR A 125 6.96 -27.61 40.29
C THR A 125 7.15 -26.37 41.15
N TYR A 126 6.16 -25.49 41.16
CA TYR A 126 6.24 -24.23 41.92
C TYR A 126 5.02 -24.03 42.81
N MET A 127 5.23 -23.38 43.95
CA MET A 127 4.17 -23.04 44.86
C MET A 127 3.22 -22.03 44.21
N ARG A 128 1.93 -22.38 44.11
CA ARG A 128 0.93 -21.53 43.44
C ARG A 128 0.02 -20.83 44.45
N VAL A 129 -0.51 -21.56 45.44
CA VAL A 129 -1.41 -21.00 46.46
C VAL A 129 -1.15 -21.68 47.81
N THR A 130 -1.25 -20.91 48.89
CA THR A 130 -1.13 -21.37 50.28
C THR A 130 -2.29 -20.81 51.12
N ASP A 131 -2.76 -21.57 52.12
CA ASP A 131 -3.66 -21.12 53.18
C ASP A 131 -3.06 -21.49 54.55
N GLY A 132 -2.83 -20.48 55.41
CA GLY A 132 -2.24 -20.64 56.74
C GLY A 132 -0.71 -20.47 56.81
N SER A 133 -0.06 -20.24 55.67
CA SER A 133 1.38 -19.96 55.60
C SER A 133 1.68 -18.51 55.96
N VAL A 134 2.80 -18.28 56.65
CA VAL A 134 3.26 -16.94 57.09
C VAL A 134 4.62 -16.56 56.50
N ALA A 135 5.42 -17.52 56.02
CA ALA A 135 6.75 -17.27 55.47
C ALA A 135 6.72 -16.99 53.96
N GLU A 136 7.14 -15.79 53.54
CA GLU A 136 7.20 -15.40 52.11
C GLU A 136 8.16 -16.31 51.30
N ALA A 137 9.25 -16.75 51.93
CA ALA A 137 10.20 -17.69 51.32
C ALA A 137 9.52 -19.02 50.95
N PHE A 138 8.62 -19.52 51.81
CA PHE A 138 7.87 -20.75 51.56
C PHE A 138 6.86 -20.60 50.41
N GLN A 139 6.21 -19.44 50.30
CA GLN A 139 5.23 -19.16 49.25
C GLN A 139 5.82 -19.07 47.83
N ARG A 140 7.15 -18.94 47.70
CA ARG A 140 7.85 -18.80 46.40
C ARG A 140 8.75 -19.98 46.05
N VAL A 141 8.71 -21.06 46.82
CA VAL A 141 9.56 -22.24 46.56
C VAL A 141 9.24 -22.87 45.21
N ARG A 142 10.29 -23.24 44.49
CA ARG A 142 10.24 -24.17 43.35
C ARG A 142 10.99 -25.44 43.72
N LEU A 143 10.51 -26.59 43.28
CA LEU A 143 11.04 -27.92 43.58
C LEU A 143 11.30 -28.67 42.28
N GLY A 144 12.49 -29.24 42.12
CA GLY A 144 12.76 -30.16 41.02
C GLY A 144 11.92 -31.43 41.13
N MET A 145 11.71 -32.11 40.00
CA MET A 145 11.01 -33.40 40.00
C MET A 145 11.81 -34.45 40.80
N GLY A 146 11.17 -35.08 41.79
CA GLY A 146 11.82 -36.00 42.74
C GLY A 146 12.52 -35.33 43.93
N GLU A 147 12.57 -34.00 44.01
CA GLU A 147 13.14 -33.26 45.15
C GLU A 147 12.08 -32.98 46.23
N GLY A 148 12.44 -33.19 47.48
CA GLY A 148 11.54 -33.08 48.63
C GLY A 148 10.37 -34.07 48.57
N LEU A 149 9.45 -33.93 49.51
CA LEU A 149 8.21 -34.73 49.51
C LEU A 149 7.34 -34.41 48.30
N GLY A 150 7.26 -33.13 47.91
CA GLY A 150 6.46 -32.65 46.80
C GLY A 150 6.89 -33.18 45.43
N GLY A 151 8.19 -33.07 45.12
CA GLY A 151 8.75 -33.61 43.89
C GLY A 151 8.62 -35.14 43.81
N LEU A 152 8.73 -35.85 44.94
CA LEU A 152 8.50 -37.30 44.99
C LEU A 152 7.04 -37.66 44.65
N VAL A 153 6.06 -36.95 45.20
CA VAL A 153 4.63 -37.14 44.88
C VAL A 153 4.37 -36.85 43.40
N ALA A 154 4.93 -35.75 42.87
CA ALA A 154 4.79 -35.37 41.48
C ALA A 154 5.37 -36.44 40.52
N GLN A 155 6.55 -37.00 40.86
CA GLN A 155 7.23 -38.01 40.05
C GLN A 155 6.55 -39.39 40.12
N THR A 156 6.10 -39.81 41.31
CA THR A 156 5.57 -41.17 41.52
C THR A 156 4.06 -41.28 41.26
N ALA A 157 3.36 -40.14 41.19
CA ALA A 157 1.90 -40.06 41.14
C ALA A 157 1.20 -40.81 42.29
N ARG A 158 1.84 -40.86 43.47
CA ARG A 158 1.34 -41.54 44.67
C ARG A 158 1.31 -40.60 45.88
N PRO A 159 0.33 -40.73 46.78
CA PRO A 159 0.33 -40.02 48.07
C PRO A 159 1.56 -40.38 48.92
N TYR A 160 2.13 -39.37 49.59
CA TYR A 160 3.16 -39.55 50.61
C TYR A 160 2.84 -38.73 51.85
N ALA A 161 2.99 -39.36 53.02
CA ALA A 161 2.77 -38.74 54.32
C ALA A 161 4.00 -38.93 55.20
N THR A 162 4.43 -37.86 55.87
CA THR A 162 5.46 -37.89 56.91
C THR A 162 4.91 -37.28 58.19
N GLY A 163 5.19 -37.94 59.32
CA GLY A 163 4.83 -37.41 60.64
C GLY A 163 5.89 -36.49 61.25
N ASP A 164 7.09 -36.49 60.66
CA ASP A 164 8.19 -35.60 61.03
C ASP A 164 9.16 -35.42 59.85
N TYR A 165 8.98 -34.32 59.11
CA TYR A 165 9.67 -34.04 57.87
C TYR A 165 11.20 -34.07 58.03
N ALA A 166 11.73 -33.44 59.07
CA ALA A 166 13.18 -33.33 59.28
C ALA A 166 13.86 -34.68 59.62
N ALA A 167 13.09 -35.66 60.11
CA ALA A 167 13.60 -36.97 60.50
C ALA A 167 13.41 -38.04 59.41
N ASP A 168 12.70 -37.74 58.33
CA ASP A 168 12.24 -38.72 57.36
C ASP A 168 13.17 -38.84 56.15
N THR A 169 13.96 -39.91 56.12
CA THR A 169 14.96 -40.15 55.07
C THR A 169 14.41 -40.77 53.78
N ARG A 170 13.08 -40.89 53.63
CA ARG A 170 12.44 -41.57 52.47
C ARG A 170 12.40 -40.74 51.18
N PHE A 171 12.69 -39.45 51.24
CA PHE A 171 12.68 -38.54 50.08
C PHE A 171 13.97 -37.71 50.04
N HIS A 172 14.23 -37.08 48.89
CA HIS A 172 15.48 -36.33 48.70
C HIS A 172 15.38 -34.94 49.33
N HIS A 173 16.09 -34.73 50.44
CA HIS A 173 16.24 -33.44 51.10
C HIS A 173 17.17 -32.51 50.33
N THR A 174 16.78 -31.23 50.19
CA THR A 174 17.61 -30.19 49.57
C THR A 174 17.66 -28.95 50.45
N THR A 175 18.78 -28.24 50.45
CA THR A 175 19.00 -27.08 51.34
C THR A 175 17.92 -26.01 51.20
N THR A 176 17.48 -25.72 49.98
CA THR A 176 16.48 -24.68 49.70
C THR A 176 15.06 -25.07 50.15
N ILE A 177 14.66 -26.32 49.92
CA ILE A 177 13.34 -26.81 50.34
C ILE A 177 13.30 -26.94 51.86
N ASP A 178 14.35 -27.53 52.45
CA ASP A 178 14.41 -27.77 53.89
C ASP A 178 14.42 -26.47 54.69
N SER A 179 15.16 -25.45 54.24
CA SER A 179 15.14 -24.14 54.91
C SER A 179 13.75 -23.53 54.89
N ALA A 180 13.04 -23.59 53.75
CA ALA A 180 11.70 -23.03 53.63
C ALA A 180 10.67 -23.77 54.49
N VAL A 181 10.75 -25.10 54.56
CA VAL A 181 9.88 -25.94 55.40
C VAL A 181 10.11 -25.68 56.89
N LEU A 182 11.39 -25.55 57.30
CA LEU A 182 11.76 -25.25 58.68
C LEU A 182 11.38 -23.83 59.10
N ASP A 183 11.56 -22.84 58.23
CA ASP A 183 11.18 -21.44 58.48
C ASP A 183 9.66 -21.27 58.66
N GLU A 184 8.86 -22.05 57.93
CA GLU A 184 7.39 -22.09 58.10
C GLU A 184 6.97 -22.92 59.34
N GLY A 185 7.91 -23.70 59.91
CA GLY A 185 7.72 -24.51 61.10
C GLY A 185 6.95 -25.81 60.85
N LEU A 186 6.89 -26.30 59.61
CA LEU A 186 6.14 -27.50 59.27
C LEU A 186 6.87 -28.76 59.75
N ARG A 187 6.13 -29.67 60.41
CA ARG A 187 6.66 -30.94 60.90
C ARG A 187 5.98 -32.14 60.29
N ALA A 188 4.66 -32.20 60.27
CA ALA A 188 3.94 -33.25 59.56
C ALA A 188 3.49 -32.74 58.19
N ILE A 189 3.68 -33.52 57.14
CA ILE A 189 3.27 -33.16 55.77
C ILE A 189 2.66 -34.36 55.07
N LEU A 190 1.47 -34.16 54.51
CA LEU A 190 0.80 -35.06 53.57
C LEU A 190 0.75 -34.37 52.21
N GLY A 191 1.31 -35.01 51.18
CA GLY A 191 1.19 -34.59 49.79
C GLY A 191 0.43 -35.64 48.96
N VAL A 192 -0.51 -35.18 48.14
CA VAL A 192 -1.26 -36.02 47.20
C VAL A 192 -1.20 -35.43 45.78
N PRO A 193 -1.13 -36.27 44.74
CA PRO A 193 -0.99 -35.78 43.37
C PRO A 193 -2.32 -35.22 42.85
N LEU A 194 -2.28 -34.08 42.17
CA LEU A 194 -3.39 -33.59 41.35
C LEU A 194 -3.32 -34.27 39.99
N ARG A 195 -4.23 -35.21 39.73
CA ARG A 195 -4.17 -36.08 38.56
C ARG A 195 -5.26 -35.74 37.54
N LEU A 196 -4.83 -35.49 36.32
CA LEU A 196 -5.71 -35.38 35.15
C LEU A 196 -5.45 -36.58 34.23
N GLY A 197 -6.30 -37.61 34.36
CA GLY A 197 -6.10 -38.89 33.67
C GLY A 197 -4.80 -39.58 34.10
N SER A 198 -3.85 -39.73 33.18
CA SER A 198 -2.52 -40.30 33.44
C SER A 198 -1.47 -39.26 33.82
N ARG A 199 -1.79 -37.96 33.76
CA ARG A 199 -0.85 -36.86 33.97
C ARG A 199 -1.00 -36.28 35.38
N VAL A 200 0.12 -35.97 36.03
CA VAL A 200 0.14 -35.17 37.27
C VAL A 200 0.33 -33.70 36.88
N ILE A 201 -0.61 -32.84 37.28
CA ILE A 201 -0.59 -31.40 36.98
C ILE A 201 -0.07 -30.55 38.15
N GLY A 202 0.10 -31.18 39.33
CA GLY A 202 0.54 -30.52 40.54
C GLY A 202 0.40 -31.44 41.76
N VAL A 203 0.55 -30.86 42.95
CA VAL A 203 0.43 -31.57 44.22
C VAL A 203 -0.35 -30.72 45.21
N LEU A 204 -1.29 -31.33 45.92
CA LEU A 204 -2.03 -30.73 47.02
C LEU A 204 -1.47 -31.22 48.35
N TYR A 205 -1.26 -30.30 49.28
CA TYR A 205 -0.59 -30.58 50.54
C TYR A 205 -1.43 -30.15 51.73
N ALA A 206 -1.28 -30.90 52.82
CA ALA A 206 -1.76 -30.55 54.14
C ALA A 206 -0.65 -30.79 55.16
N ALA A 207 -0.42 -29.83 56.05
CA ALA A 207 0.70 -29.83 56.95
C ALA A 207 0.36 -29.23 58.32
N ASP A 208 1.01 -29.77 59.35
CA ASP A 208 0.92 -29.29 60.73
C ASP A 208 2.29 -28.90 61.27
N ARG A 209 2.31 -27.91 62.16
CA ARG A 209 3.54 -27.48 62.85
C ARG A 209 3.92 -28.39 64.00
N ALA A 210 3.01 -29.27 64.40
CA ALA A 210 3.26 -30.34 65.36
C ALA A 210 3.44 -31.70 64.65
N PRO A 211 4.20 -32.65 65.23
CA PRO A 211 4.24 -34.03 64.73
C PRO A 211 2.86 -34.67 64.75
N ARG A 212 2.49 -35.35 63.65
CA ARG A 212 1.18 -36.01 63.46
C ARG A 212 1.30 -37.16 62.48
N GLU A 213 0.69 -38.29 62.79
CA GLU A 213 0.50 -39.37 61.81
C GLU A 213 -0.83 -39.19 61.07
N PHE A 214 -0.77 -39.11 59.73
CA PHE A 214 -1.97 -39.09 58.89
C PHE A 214 -2.53 -40.50 58.71
N THR A 215 -3.80 -40.67 59.03
CA THR A 215 -4.53 -41.94 58.88
C THR A 215 -4.83 -42.24 57.41
N ALA A 216 -5.04 -43.53 57.08
CA ALA A 216 -5.45 -43.92 55.74
C ALA A 216 -6.76 -43.25 55.26
N GLY A 217 -7.65 -42.92 56.21
CA GLY A 217 -8.87 -42.17 55.92
C GLY A 217 -8.60 -40.73 55.48
N GLU A 218 -7.68 -40.03 56.15
CA GLU A 218 -7.26 -38.67 55.80
C GLU A 218 -6.53 -38.63 54.46
N VAL A 219 -5.64 -39.59 54.20
CA VAL A 219 -4.96 -39.72 52.90
C VAL A 219 -5.96 -39.93 51.78
N ALA A 220 -6.95 -40.81 51.97
CA ALA A 220 -8.00 -41.06 50.99
C ALA A 220 -8.90 -39.83 50.77
N LEU A 221 -9.19 -39.09 51.83
CA LEU A 221 -10.03 -37.89 51.78
C LEU A 221 -9.35 -36.76 50.99
N LEU A 222 -8.07 -36.49 51.27
CA LEU A 222 -7.31 -35.49 50.51
C LEU A 222 -7.08 -35.92 49.06
N SER A 223 -6.81 -37.21 48.82
CA SER A 223 -6.66 -37.74 47.45
C SER A 223 -7.95 -37.56 46.65
N SER A 224 -9.11 -37.83 47.25
CA SER A 224 -10.40 -37.61 46.60
C SER A 224 -10.65 -36.14 46.30
N LEU A 225 -10.27 -35.23 47.19
CA LEU A 225 -10.35 -33.78 46.93
C LEU A 225 -9.41 -33.39 45.79
N ALA A 226 -8.19 -33.93 45.76
CA ALA A 226 -7.20 -33.68 44.72
C ALA A 226 -7.67 -34.15 43.33
N ASP A 227 -8.34 -35.30 43.24
CA ASP A 227 -8.91 -35.80 41.98
C ASP A 227 -9.97 -34.82 41.41
N HIS A 228 -10.86 -34.30 42.26
CA HIS A 228 -11.87 -33.31 41.83
C HIS A 228 -11.24 -31.94 41.54
N ALA A 229 -10.28 -31.53 42.36
CA ALA A 229 -9.52 -30.30 42.18
C ALA A 229 -8.79 -30.28 40.84
N ALA A 230 -8.19 -31.41 40.43
CA ALA A 230 -7.50 -31.49 39.15
C ALA A 230 -8.43 -31.24 37.96
N ILE A 231 -9.66 -31.76 38.00
CA ILE A 231 -10.69 -31.53 36.98
C ILE A 231 -11.11 -30.05 36.97
N ALA A 232 -11.34 -29.45 38.14
CA ALA A 232 -11.75 -28.05 38.24
C ALA A 232 -10.66 -27.08 37.76
N ILE A 233 -9.39 -27.36 38.09
CA ILE A 233 -8.22 -26.59 37.63
C ILE A 233 -8.12 -26.64 36.10
N ASP A 234 -8.24 -27.83 35.51
CA ASP A 234 -8.19 -28.00 34.06
C ASP A 234 -9.34 -27.27 33.35
N GLY A 235 -10.56 -27.40 33.87
CA GLY A 235 -11.73 -26.69 33.34
C GLY A 235 -11.60 -25.17 33.38
N ALA A 236 -11.11 -24.61 34.48
CA ALA A 236 -10.88 -23.17 34.62
C ALA A 236 -9.79 -22.67 33.66
N ARG A 237 -8.68 -23.41 33.56
CA ARG A 237 -7.58 -23.10 32.63
C ARG A 237 -8.04 -23.13 31.17
N LEU A 238 -8.74 -24.18 30.76
CA LEU A 238 -9.26 -24.31 29.39
C LEU A 238 -10.24 -23.19 29.05
N LEU A 239 -11.07 -22.78 30.01
CA LEU A 239 -12.02 -21.68 29.83
C LEU A 239 -11.32 -20.33 29.65
N GLU A 240 -10.26 -20.06 30.42
CA GLU A 240 -9.42 -18.85 30.25
C GLU A 240 -8.71 -18.85 28.89
N GLU A 241 -8.07 -19.96 28.51
CA GLU A 241 -7.40 -20.12 27.21
C GLU A 241 -8.38 -19.89 26.05
N THR A 242 -9.58 -20.46 26.12
CA THR A 242 -10.61 -20.30 25.10
C THR A 242 -11.11 -18.85 25.01
N ARG A 243 -11.28 -18.17 26.13
CA ARG A 243 -11.70 -16.75 26.14
C ARG A 243 -10.63 -15.84 25.56
N ALA A 244 -9.37 -16.06 25.93
CA ALA A 244 -8.25 -15.31 25.37
C ALA A 244 -8.19 -15.48 23.85
N ALA A 245 -8.28 -16.72 23.36
CA ALA A 245 -8.31 -17.01 21.94
C ALA A 245 -9.49 -16.34 21.20
N LEU A 246 -10.68 -16.27 21.82
CA LEU A 246 -11.84 -15.57 21.24
C LEU A 246 -11.63 -14.04 21.16
N VAL A 247 -11.00 -13.44 22.17
CA VAL A 247 -10.67 -12.01 22.17
C VAL A 247 -9.70 -11.70 21.03
N ASP A 248 -8.64 -12.51 20.90
CA ASP A 248 -7.63 -12.34 19.85
C ASP A 248 -8.25 -12.53 18.45
N LEU A 249 -9.10 -13.55 18.27
CA LEU A 249 -9.78 -13.80 17.01
C LEU A 249 -10.72 -12.65 16.61
N ASN A 250 -11.45 -12.08 17.57
CA ASN A 250 -12.33 -10.94 17.31
C ASN A 250 -11.54 -9.70 16.90
N ALA A 251 -10.42 -9.41 17.57
CA ALA A 251 -9.55 -8.28 17.22
C ALA A 251 -8.94 -8.44 15.81
N ALA A 252 -8.49 -9.65 15.47
CA ALA A 252 -7.99 -9.97 14.13
C ALA A 252 -9.10 -9.83 13.06
N SER A 253 -10.29 -10.35 13.34
CA SER A 253 -11.44 -10.29 12.42
C SER A 253 -11.87 -8.85 12.13
N GLU A 254 -11.89 -7.99 13.15
CA GLU A 254 -12.24 -6.57 12.96
C GLU A 254 -11.21 -5.83 12.11
N THR A 255 -9.93 -6.16 12.28
CA THR A 255 -8.84 -5.63 11.43
C THR A 255 -9.01 -6.06 9.97
N ILE A 256 -9.34 -7.34 9.74
CA ILE A 256 -9.61 -7.86 8.38
C ILE A 256 -10.84 -7.18 7.76
N ARG A 257 -11.91 -6.98 8.54
CA ARG A 257 -13.16 -6.37 8.08
C ARG A 257 -12.94 -4.93 7.62
N THR A 258 -12.27 -4.12 8.45
CA THR A 258 -11.95 -2.72 8.11
C THR A 258 -11.08 -2.60 6.86
N HIS A 259 -10.08 -3.48 6.71
CA HIS A 259 -9.25 -3.53 5.50
C HIS A 259 -10.04 -3.95 4.25
N SER A 260 -10.92 -4.95 4.38
CA SER A 260 -11.75 -5.45 3.28
C SER A 260 -12.78 -4.41 2.81
N GLU A 261 -13.40 -3.68 3.74
CA GLU A 261 -14.34 -2.60 3.41
C GLU A 261 -13.65 -1.43 2.68
N ALA A 262 -12.43 -1.08 3.09
CA ALA A 262 -11.60 -0.09 2.40
C ALA A 262 -11.25 -0.53 0.97
N MET A 263 -10.83 -1.79 0.80
CA MET A 263 -10.46 -2.34 -0.50
C MET A 263 -11.66 -2.41 -1.45
N ARG A 264 -12.83 -2.86 -0.97
CA ARG A 264 -14.07 -2.89 -1.75
C ARG A 264 -14.48 -1.49 -2.24
N ARG A 265 -14.40 -0.47 -1.39
CA ARG A 265 -14.70 0.93 -1.81
C ARG A 265 -13.75 1.42 -2.91
N ALA A 266 -12.47 1.10 -2.81
CA ALA A 266 -11.48 1.47 -3.83
C ALA A 266 -11.71 0.72 -5.16
N GLU A 267 -12.16 -0.53 -5.11
CA GLU A 267 -12.55 -1.32 -6.28
C GLU A 267 -13.81 -0.78 -6.96
N GLU A 268 -14.89 -0.55 -6.20
CA GLU A 268 -16.14 0.01 -6.73
C GLU A 268 -15.93 1.37 -7.41
N ALA A 269 -15.10 2.23 -6.80
CA ALA A 269 -14.75 3.51 -7.41
C ALA A 269 -13.90 3.34 -8.67
N HIS A 270 -12.96 2.39 -8.69
CA HIS A 270 -12.17 2.10 -9.89
C HIS A 270 -13.04 1.61 -11.04
N ASP A 271 -13.99 0.72 -10.78
CA ASP A 271 -14.92 0.20 -11.78
C ASP A 271 -15.82 1.32 -12.32
N GLN A 272 -16.33 2.19 -11.43
CA GLN A 272 -17.14 3.35 -11.83
C GLN A 272 -16.36 4.31 -12.74
N LEU A 273 -15.11 4.62 -12.40
CA LEU A 273 -14.27 5.49 -13.22
C LEU A 273 -13.91 4.83 -14.57
N THR A 274 -13.68 3.52 -14.56
CA THR A 274 -13.38 2.76 -15.79
C THR A 274 -14.59 2.71 -16.73
N ASP A 275 -15.79 2.44 -16.21
CA ASP A 275 -17.04 2.48 -16.98
C ASP A 275 -17.30 3.87 -17.58
N LEU A 276 -16.99 4.93 -16.83
CA LEU A 276 -17.07 6.31 -17.33
C LEU A 276 -16.17 6.53 -18.55
N VAL A 277 -14.93 6.04 -18.51
CA VAL A 277 -14.00 6.11 -19.66
C VAL A 277 -14.50 5.26 -20.83
N LEU A 278 -15.00 4.05 -20.58
CA LEU A 278 -15.51 3.15 -21.63
C LEU A 278 -16.75 3.70 -22.35
N ARG A 279 -17.57 4.51 -21.68
CA ARG A 279 -18.72 5.20 -22.27
C ARG A 279 -18.34 6.47 -23.06
N GLY A 280 -17.04 6.77 -23.16
CA GLY A 280 -16.52 7.94 -23.86
C GLY A 280 -16.43 9.20 -23.00
N GLY A 281 -16.48 9.08 -21.67
CA GLY A 281 -16.29 10.18 -20.75
C GLY A 281 -14.87 10.79 -20.85
N GLY A 282 -14.79 12.11 -20.68
CA GLY A 282 -13.57 12.89 -20.78
C GLY A 282 -12.82 13.05 -19.46
N ALA A 283 -11.73 13.82 -19.49
CA ALA A 283 -10.94 14.09 -18.29
C ALA A 283 -11.73 14.91 -17.25
N ASP A 284 -12.63 15.78 -17.69
CA ASP A 284 -13.53 16.55 -16.82
C ASP A 284 -14.51 15.64 -16.06
N ASP A 285 -15.05 14.63 -16.72
CA ASP A 285 -15.96 13.66 -16.10
C ASP A 285 -15.25 12.83 -15.04
N VAL A 286 -14.01 12.38 -15.32
CA VAL A 286 -13.16 11.68 -14.34
C VAL A 286 -12.81 12.61 -13.17
N ALA A 287 -12.45 13.87 -13.43
CA ALA A 287 -12.11 14.83 -12.38
C ALA A 287 -13.33 15.13 -11.48
N ALA A 288 -14.52 15.28 -12.06
CA ALA A 288 -15.76 15.49 -11.32
C ALA A 288 -16.12 14.29 -10.45
N ALA A 289 -16.08 13.07 -11.01
CA ALA A 289 -16.37 11.85 -10.26
C ALA A 289 -15.39 11.66 -9.09
N LEU A 290 -14.09 11.90 -9.31
CA LEU A 290 -13.10 11.84 -8.24
C LEU A 290 -13.32 12.90 -7.18
N ALA A 291 -13.67 14.12 -7.57
CA ALA A 291 -13.93 15.20 -6.63
C ALA A 291 -15.15 14.90 -5.74
N ASP A 292 -16.16 14.21 -6.29
CA ASP A 292 -17.35 13.77 -5.54
C ASP A 292 -17.02 12.60 -4.60
N ILE A 293 -16.25 11.61 -5.06
CA ILE A 293 -15.89 10.42 -4.26
C ILE A 293 -14.92 10.77 -3.13
N LEU A 294 -13.92 11.62 -3.42
CA LEU A 294 -12.86 11.98 -2.49
C LEU A 294 -13.18 13.25 -1.70
N ASP A 295 -14.31 13.91 -1.96
CA ASP A 295 -14.73 15.18 -1.33
C ASP A 295 -13.56 16.18 -1.24
N GLY A 296 -13.01 16.49 -2.40
CA GLY A 296 -11.83 17.33 -2.54
C GLY A 296 -11.67 17.82 -3.97
N GLY A 297 -10.75 18.76 -4.17
CA GLY A 297 -10.54 19.38 -5.46
C GLY A 297 -9.55 18.61 -6.33
N ILE A 298 -9.88 18.33 -7.59
CA ILE A 298 -9.06 17.52 -8.51
C ILE A 298 -8.51 18.39 -9.63
N LEU A 299 -7.22 18.20 -9.95
CA LEU A 299 -6.54 18.74 -11.13
C LEU A 299 -5.90 17.60 -11.90
N ILE A 300 -6.06 17.58 -13.23
CA ILE A 300 -5.42 16.63 -14.13
C ILE A 300 -4.58 17.42 -15.12
N HIS A 301 -3.30 17.05 -15.25
CA HIS A 301 -2.36 17.66 -16.19
C HIS A 301 -1.76 16.63 -17.12
N ASP A 302 -1.36 17.06 -18.32
CA ASP A 302 -0.56 16.24 -19.23
C ASP A 302 0.94 16.23 -18.87
N ALA A 303 1.74 15.55 -19.69
CA ALA A 303 3.18 15.42 -19.50
C ALA A 303 3.94 16.74 -19.65
N ASP A 304 3.41 17.67 -20.45
CA ASP A 304 3.97 19.01 -20.67
C ASP A 304 3.52 20.00 -19.58
N GLY A 305 2.59 19.58 -18.73
CA GLY A 305 2.03 20.34 -17.61
C GLY A 305 0.84 21.21 -17.99
N ALA A 306 0.25 21.03 -19.17
CA ALA A 306 -0.99 21.67 -19.53
C ALA A 306 -2.16 21.04 -18.76
N GLU A 307 -3.10 21.87 -18.31
CA GLU A 307 -4.29 21.41 -17.60
C GLU A 307 -5.25 20.72 -18.57
N LEU A 308 -5.60 19.46 -18.27
CA LEU A 308 -6.55 18.65 -19.02
C LEU A 308 -7.96 18.69 -18.44
N ALA A 309 -8.06 18.83 -17.11
CA ALA A 309 -9.34 18.87 -16.39
C ALA A 309 -9.15 19.44 -14.98
N ARG A 310 -10.24 19.99 -14.44
CA ARG A 310 -10.30 20.53 -13.09
C ARG A 310 -11.69 20.39 -12.48
N ALA A 311 -11.76 20.05 -11.20
CA ALA A 311 -13.01 20.00 -10.44
C ALA A 311 -12.83 20.52 -9.00
N ARG A 312 -13.75 21.36 -8.52
CA ARG A 312 -13.83 21.86 -7.14
C ARG A 312 -12.53 22.49 -6.58
N THR A 313 -11.69 23.09 -7.43
CA THR A 313 -10.44 23.75 -7.02
C THR A 313 -10.04 24.86 -7.96
N GLU A 314 -9.07 25.68 -7.54
CA GLU A 314 -8.49 26.75 -8.34
C GLU A 314 -7.43 26.20 -9.32
N PRO A 315 -7.19 26.88 -10.45
CA PRO A 315 -6.12 26.51 -11.38
C PRO A 315 -4.76 26.61 -10.68
N GLN A 316 -3.97 25.54 -10.72
CA GLN A 316 -2.61 25.52 -10.17
C GLN A 316 -1.72 24.66 -11.06
N PRO A 317 -0.49 25.11 -11.40
CA PRO A 317 0.43 24.30 -12.20
C PRO A 317 0.82 23.01 -11.46
N PRO A 318 1.16 21.94 -12.21
CA PRO A 318 1.51 20.67 -11.59
C PRO A 318 2.80 20.82 -10.77
N PRO A 319 2.82 20.38 -9.50
CA PRO A 319 4.00 20.46 -8.66
C PRO A 319 5.06 19.46 -9.14
N THR A 320 5.94 19.89 -10.05
CA THR A 320 6.95 19.05 -10.72
C THR A 320 7.79 18.19 -9.76
N PRO A 321 8.25 18.69 -8.59
CA PRO A 321 8.99 17.86 -7.63
C PRO A 321 8.14 16.71 -7.06
N ALA A 322 6.86 16.93 -6.81
CA ALA A 322 5.96 15.89 -6.30
C ALA A 322 5.59 14.87 -7.38
N VAL A 323 5.41 15.30 -8.63
CA VAL A 323 5.20 14.38 -9.77
C VAL A 323 6.42 13.47 -9.96
N ALA A 324 7.64 14.03 -9.91
CA ALA A 324 8.87 13.25 -10.00
C ALA A 324 9.02 12.25 -8.84
N ALA A 325 8.73 12.69 -7.61
CA ALA A 325 8.75 11.82 -6.44
C ALA A 325 7.71 10.71 -6.50
N SER A 326 6.50 11.02 -6.98
CA SER A 326 5.42 10.04 -7.17
C SER A 326 5.80 9.02 -8.24
N ARG A 327 6.36 9.45 -9.38
CA ARG A 327 6.87 8.57 -10.43
C ARG A 327 7.94 7.61 -9.92
N ALA A 328 8.89 8.10 -9.13
CA ALA A 328 9.96 7.27 -8.58
C ALA A 328 9.45 6.21 -7.58
N ARG A 329 8.39 6.53 -6.83
CA ARG A 329 7.82 5.66 -5.80
C ARG A 329 6.67 4.77 -6.29
N GLY A 330 6.07 5.12 -7.43
CA GLY A 330 4.86 4.48 -7.96
C GLY A 330 3.62 4.66 -7.06
N ARG A 331 3.57 5.73 -6.27
CA ARG A 331 2.53 5.98 -5.25
C ARG A 331 2.22 7.46 -5.13
N ALA A 332 1.08 7.81 -4.52
CA ALA A 332 0.72 9.19 -4.25
C ALA A 332 1.65 9.80 -3.19
N VAL A 333 2.00 11.07 -3.37
CA VAL A 333 2.93 11.82 -2.51
C VAL A 333 2.26 13.11 -2.03
N PRO A 334 2.27 13.40 -0.71
CA PRO A 334 1.76 14.66 -0.18
C PRO A 334 2.78 15.79 -0.36
N LEU A 335 2.32 16.97 -0.76
CA LEU A 335 3.10 18.22 -0.83
C LEU A 335 2.20 19.40 -0.44
N ASN A 336 2.56 20.14 0.61
CA ASN A 336 1.86 21.37 1.04
C ASN A 336 0.32 21.21 1.18
N GLY A 337 -0.14 20.08 1.71
CA GLY A 337 -1.57 19.80 1.88
C GLY A 337 -2.31 19.34 0.60
N THR A 338 -1.58 19.09 -0.49
CA THR A 338 -2.08 18.51 -1.74
C THR A 338 -1.47 17.14 -1.97
N TRP A 339 -2.26 16.17 -2.38
CA TRP A 339 -1.76 14.85 -2.78
C TRP A 339 -1.56 14.79 -4.27
N VAL A 340 -0.43 14.22 -4.71
CA VAL A 340 -0.04 14.20 -6.13
C VAL A 340 0.29 12.78 -6.52
N CYS A 341 -0.29 12.32 -7.65
CA CYS A 341 0.01 11.03 -8.23
C CYS A 341 0.43 11.20 -9.69
N ALA A 342 1.56 10.60 -10.06
CA ALA A 342 2.01 10.55 -11.45
C ALA A 342 1.14 9.57 -12.24
N VAL A 343 0.69 9.99 -13.43
CA VAL A 343 -0.09 9.16 -14.36
C VAL A 343 0.89 8.48 -15.31
N LEU A 344 1.02 7.16 -15.21
CA LEU A 344 2.05 6.39 -15.89
C LEU A 344 1.45 5.32 -16.81
N ALA A 345 2.10 5.08 -17.95
CA ALA A 345 1.90 3.89 -18.78
C ALA A 345 3.24 3.13 -18.87
N GLY A 346 3.40 2.10 -18.02
CA GLY A 346 4.70 1.47 -17.82
C GLY A 346 5.73 2.49 -17.30
N PRO A 347 6.87 2.70 -17.98
CA PRO A 347 7.87 3.69 -17.56
C PRO A 347 7.58 5.13 -18.05
N GLU A 348 6.61 5.30 -18.96
CA GLU A 348 6.28 6.58 -19.59
C GLU A 348 5.39 7.44 -18.67
N LEU A 349 5.73 8.71 -18.54
CA LEU A 349 4.91 9.70 -17.84
C LEU A 349 3.93 10.29 -18.83
N LEU A 350 2.64 10.02 -18.64
CA LEU A 350 1.58 10.62 -19.44
C LEU A 350 1.12 11.96 -18.86
N GLY A 351 1.19 12.13 -17.54
CA GLY A 351 0.75 13.35 -16.87
C GLY A 351 0.72 13.22 -15.35
N SER A 352 -0.13 13.98 -14.70
CA SER A 352 -0.30 13.91 -13.24
C SER A 352 -1.72 14.24 -12.80
N ILE A 353 -2.14 13.67 -11.67
CA ILE A 353 -3.36 14.05 -10.95
C ILE A 353 -2.99 14.64 -9.59
N ALA A 354 -3.71 15.67 -9.17
CA ALA A 354 -3.54 16.30 -7.86
C ALA A 354 -4.88 16.43 -7.14
N LEU A 355 -4.89 16.14 -5.84
CA LEU A 355 -6.02 16.26 -4.92
C LEU A 355 -5.73 17.33 -3.86
N THR A 356 -6.51 18.40 -3.91
CA THR A 356 -6.45 19.59 -3.06
C THR A 356 -7.58 19.58 -2.03
N GLY A 357 -7.45 20.35 -0.95
CA GLY A 357 -8.51 20.48 0.07
C GLY A 357 -8.59 19.31 1.06
N ARG A 358 -7.77 18.26 0.90
CA ARG A 358 -7.65 17.14 1.85
C ARG A 358 -6.18 16.86 2.22
N ALA A 359 -5.72 17.48 3.30
CA ALA A 359 -4.35 17.26 3.78
C ALA A 359 -4.14 15.84 4.36
N GLY A 360 -5.18 15.25 4.97
CA GLY A 360 -5.17 13.87 5.47
C GLY A 360 -6.04 12.96 4.62
N LEU A 361 -5.42 11.98 3.94
CA LEU A 361 -6.14 10.88 3.30
C LEU A 361 -6.01 9.62 4.15
N ALA A 362 -7.14 8.98 4.42
CA ALA A 362 -7.16 7.62 4.92
C ALA A 362 -6.57 6.66 3.87
N ASP A 363 -6.06 5.50 4.29
CA ASP A 363 -5.42 4.54 3.38
C ASP A 363 -6.34 4.09 2.24
N ALA A 364 -7.65 3.97 2.51
CA ALA A 364 -8.66 3.62 1.51
C ALA A 364 -8.75 4.68 0.39
N ASP A 365 -8.88 5.94 0.79
CA ASP A 365 -9.02 7.07 -0.13
C ASP A 365 -7.70 7.29 -0.91
N ARG A 366 -6.56 7.04 -0.25
CA ARG A 366 -5.25 7.11 -0.90
C ARG A 366 -5.12 6.05 -1.98
N LEU A 367 -5.51 4.80 -1.67
CA LEU A 367 -5.46 3.70 -2.65
C LEU A 367 -6.40 3.98 -3.82
N LEU A 368 -7.58 4.54 -3.55
CA LEU A 368 -8.53 4.98 -4.58
C LEU A 368 -7.90 6.05 -5.47
N PHE A 369 -7.30 7.09 -4.89
CA PHE A 369 -6.61 8.14 -5.64
C PHE A 369 -5.45 7.60 -6.47
N GLU A 370 -4.68 6.63 -5.94
CA GLU A 370 -3.64 5.94 -6.70
C GLU A 370 -4.21 5.11 -7.86
N ARG A 371 -5.30 4.36 -7.65
CA ARG A 371 -6.01 3.62 -8.72
C ARG A 371 -6.64 4.53 -9.76
N ALA A 372 -7.09 5.71 -9.36
CA ALA A 372 -7.62 6.72 -10.26
C ALA A 372 -6.56 7.17 -11.28
N SER A 373 -5.28 7.25 -10.88
CA SER A 373 -4.20 7.56 -11.81
C SER A 373 -4.09 6.56 -12.96
N VAL A 374 -4.41 5.28 -12.73
CA VAL A 374 -4.41 4.22 -13.75
C VAL A 374 -5.56 4.43 -14.73
N VAL A 375 -6.74 4.79 -14.24
CA VAL A 375 -7.89 5.11 -15.10
C VAL A 375 -7.62 6.36 -15.93
N THR A 376 -7.01 7.39 -15.33
CA THR A 376 -6.54 8.57 -16.05
C THR A 376 -5.50 8.20 -17.11
N ALA A 377 -4.59 7.27 -16.84
CA ALA A 377 -3.62 6.79 -17.83
C ALA A 377 -4.32 6.13 -19.02
N LEU A 378 -5.31 5.27 -18.77
CA LEU A 378 -6.11 4.65 -19.83
C LEU A 378 -6.83 5.70 -20.70
N LEU A 379 -7.45 6.70 -20.07
CA LEU A 379 -8.11 7.80 -20.78
C LEU A 379 -7.12 8.57 -21.66
N MET A 380 -5.93 8.86 -21.15
CA MET A 380 -4.90 9.57 -21.91
C MET A 380 -4.35 8.74 -23.08
N LEU A 381 -4.19 7.42 -22.92
CA LEU A 381 -3.81 6.52 -24.00
C LEU A 381 -4.90 6.45 -25.08
N LEU A 382 -6.17 6.39 -24.70
CA LEU A 382 -7.31 6.44 -25.65
C LEU A 382 -7.29 7.75 -26.46
N ARG A 383 -7.09 8.90 -25.80
CA ARG A 383 -6.99 10.20 -26.49
C ARG A 383 -5.79 10.27 -27.44
N ARG A 384 -4.64 9.75 -27.02
CA ARG A 384 -3.43 9.69 -27.87
C ARG A 384 -3.66 8.87 -29.13
N SER A 385 -4.32 7.71 -29.03
CA SER A 385 -4.63 6.87 -30.19
C SER A 385 -5.53 7.58 -31.21
N VAL A 386 -6.47 8.41 -30.76
CA VAL A 386 -7.34 9.19 -31.65
C VAL A 386 -6.55 10.30 -32.35
N ALA A 387 -5.76 11.08 -31.60
CA ALA A 387 -4.93 12.15 -32.14
C ALA A 387 -3.89 11.61 -33.15
N GLU A 388 -3.19 10.53 -32.83
CA GLU A 388 -2.24 9.88 -33.74
C GLU A 388 -2.92 9.36 -35.01
N THR A 389 -4.17 8.87 -34.91
CA THR A 389 -4.95 8.43 -36.07
C THR A 389 -5.36 9.62 -36.94
N GLU A 390 -5.82 10.72 -36.35
CA GLU A 390 -6.15 11.94 -37.09
C GLU A 390 -4.93 12.53 -37.79
N ASP A 391 -3.79 12.63 -37.09
CA ASP A 391 -2.54 13.13 -37.64
C ASP A 391 -2.02 12.22 -38.76
N ARG A 392 -2.19 10.90 -38.64
CA ARG A 392 -1.90 9.97 -39.74
C ARG A 392 -2.81 10.21 -40.95
N VAL A 393 -4.12 10.43 -40.75
CA VAL A 393 -5.06 10.74 -41.84
C VAL A 393 -4.74 12.08 -42.52
N ARG A 394 -4.32 13.09 -41.75
CA ARG A 394 -3.83 14.39 -42.27
C ARG A 394 -2.51 14.22 -43.04
N GLY A 395 -1.58 13.42 -42.51
CA GLY A 395 -0.31 13.12 -43.14
C GLY A 395 -0.45 12.35 -44.46
N GLU A 396 -1.37 11.39 -44.53
CA GLU A 396 -1.72 10.68 -45.77
C GLU A 396 -2.29 11.65 -46.81
N LEU A 397 -3.21 12.54 -46.42
CA LEU A 397 -3.73 13.58 -47.32
C LEU A 397 -2.61 14.51 -47.82
N LEU A 398 -1.69 14.90 -46.94
CA LEU A 398 -0.53 15.71 -47.34
C LEU A 398 0.33 14.96 -48.36
N GLY A 399 0.61 13.67 -48.12
CA GLY A 399 1.34 12.82 -49.06
C GLY A 399 0.67 12.75 -50.43
N ASP A 400 -0.65 12.59 -50.46
CA ASP A 400 -1.45 12.56 -51.70
C ASP A 400 -1.36 13.90 -52.46
N LEU A 401 -1.46 15.03 -51.74
CA LEU A 401 -1.35 16.38 -52.29
C LEU A 401 0.04 16.63 -52.91
N LEU A 402 1.12 16.20 -52.24
CA LEU A 402 2.49 16.46 -52.68
C LEU A 402 2.96 15.53 -53.80
N SER A 403 2.45 14.29 -53.87
CA SER A 403 2.83 13.30 -54.88
C SER A 403 2.03 13.37 -56.18
N ARG A 404 1.13 14.36 -56.31
CA ARG A 404 0.21 14.53 -57.47
C ARG A 404 -0.69 13.31 -57.70
N THR A 405 -0.99 12.54 -56.66
CA THR A 405 -1.86 11.37 -56.75
C THR A 405 -3.29 11.72 -56.34
N GLY A 406 -4.22 11.56 -57.28
CA GLY A 406 -5.66 11.74 -57.03
C GLY A 406 -6.27 12.94 -57.75
N ASP A 407 -7.60 13.01 -57.76
CA ASP A 407 -8.33 14.12 -58.36
C ASP A 407 -8.31 15.36 -57.43
N PRO A 408 -7.89 16.55 -57.90
CA PRO A 408 -7.81 17.77 -57.09
C PRO A 408 -9.12 18.18 -56.40
N GLY A 409 -10.27 17.87 -57.01
CA GLY A 409 -11.59 18.11 -56.43
C GLY A 409 -11.84 17.24 -55.20
N THR A 410 -11.50 15.95 -55.31
CA THR A 410 -11.61 14.98 -54.19
C THR A 410 -10.69 15.32 -53.03
N LEU A 411 -9.44 15.72 -53.31
CA LEU A 411 -8.48 16.10 -52.28
C LEU A 411 -8.89 17.39 -51.54
N THR A 412 -9.41 18.39 -52.26
CA THR A 412 -9.97 19.62 -51.67
C THR A 412 -11.17 19.32 -50.76
N ALA A 413 -12.07 18.40 -51.17
CA ALA A 413 -13.20 18.00 -50.35
C ALA A 413 -12.75 17.27 -49.07
N ARG A 414 -11.71 16.42 -49.15
CA ARG A 414 -11.13 15.73 -47.99
C ARG A 414 -10.44 16.71 -47.04
N ALA A 415 -9.70 17.70 -47.57
CA ALA A 415 -9.08 18.77 -46.77
C ALA A 415 -10.12 19.58 -45.98
N ARG A 416 -11.24 19.97 -46.62
CA ARG A 416 -12.33 20.70 -45.95
C ARG A 416 -12.95 19.92 -44.79
N ARG A 417 -13.10 18.59 -44.91
CA ARG A 417 -13.59 17.74 -43.81
C ARG A 417 -12.64 17.71 -42.61
N LEU A 418 -11.35 17.92 -42.85
CA LEU A 418 -10.31 18.00 -41.82
C LEU A 418 -10.08 19.44 -41.32
N GLY A 419 -10.91 20.41 -41.76
CA GLY A 419 -10.83 21.81 -41.34
C GLY A 419 -9.77 22.63 -42.06
N VAL A 420 -9.24 22.15 -43.19
CA VAL A 420 -8.21 22.83 -43.99
C VAL A 420 -8.82 23.37 -45.28
N ASP A 421 -8.67 24.68 -45.51
CA ASP A 421 -9.21 25.38 -46.69
C ASP A 421 -8.12 25.64 -47.73
N LEU A 422 -7.89 24.68 -48.64
CA LEU A 422 -6.89 24.77 -49.71
C LEU A 422 -7.13 25.88 -50.76
N GLY A 423 -8.20 26.68 -50.63
CA GLY A 423 -8.44 27.85 -51.47
C GLY A 423 -7.69 29.12 -51.02
N ARG A 424 -7.03 29.09 -49.86
CA ARG A 424 -6.18 30.18 -49.36
C ARG A 424 -4.76 30.05 -49.88
N LEU A 425 -3.98 31.13 -49.75
CA LEU A 425 -2.54 31.09 -49.96
C LEU A 425 -1.87 30.21 -48.90
N HIS A 426 -1.15 29.17 -49.34
CA HIS A 426 -0.40 28.27 -48.45
C HIS A 426 1.08 28.30 -48.74
N SER A 427 1.88 28.29 -47.70
CA SER A 427 3.32 28.04 -47.83
C SER A 427 3.64 26.61 -47.41
N VAL A 428 4.65 26.03 -48.05
CA VAL A 428 5.15 24.68 -47.76
C VAL A 428 6.48 24.81 -47.01
N PHE A 429 6.62 24.05 -45.93
CA PHE A 429 7.78 24.04 -45.06
C PHE A 429 8.33 22.62 -44.95
N VAL A 430 9.64 22.46 -45.14
CA VAL A 430 10.34 21.19 -45.01
C VAL A 430 11.30 21.30 -43.85
N ALA A 431 11.04 20.54 -42.78
CA ALA A 431 11.78 20.57 -41.54
C ALA A 431 12.71 19.35 -41.40
N HIS A 432 13.94 19.60 -40.96
CA HIS A 432 14.93 18.56 -40.69
C HIS A 432 15.72 18.84 -39.41
N SER A 433 16.11 17.78 -38.72
CA SER A 433 17.03 17.82 -37.59
C SER A 433 17.95 16.60 -37.63
N ASP A 434 19.25 16.82 -37.44
CA ASP A 434 20.22 15.73 -37.33
C ASP A 434 20.19 15.06 -35.94
N ALA A 435 19.59 15.71 -34.93
CA ALA A 435 19.60 15.27 -33.54
C ALA A 435 18.24 14.73 -33.04
N ALA A 436 17.11 15.25 -33.55
CA ALA A 436 15.79 14.78 -33.14
C ALA A 436 15.39 13.47 -33.85
N PRO A 437 14.85 12.49 -33.12
CA PRO A 437 14.19 11.36 -33.76
C PRO A 437 12.94 11.84 -34.51
N ARG A 438 12.74 11.33 -35.74
CA ARG A 438 11.73 11.82 -36.68
C ARG A 438 10.31 11.88 -36.14
N HIS A 439 9.91 10.89 -35.33
CA HIS A 439 8.57 10.85 -34.74
C HIS A 439 8.31 12.04 -33.79
N ARG A 440 9.34 12.51 -33.07
CA ARG A 440 9.24 13.64 -32.15
C ARG A 440 9.11 14.96 -32.92
N LEU A 441 9.89 15.11 -34.01
CA LEU A 441 9.79 16.26 -34.90
C LEU A 441 8.42 16.30 -35.60
N LEU A 442 7.92 15.15 -36.07
CA LEU A 442 6.60 15.03 -36.67
C LEU A 442 5.48 15.42 -35.69
N ALA A 443 5.54 14.95 -34.44
CA ALA A 443 4.54 15.30 -33.43
C ALA A 443 4.54 16.81 -33.13
N ALA A 444 5.72 17.45 -33.07
CA ALA A 444 5.81 18.91 -32.92
C ALA A 444 5.23 19.63 -34.15
N ALA A 445 5.56 19.18 -35.35
CA ALA A 445 5.06 19.73 -36.60
C ALA A 445 3.53 19.59 -36.75
N ALA A 446 2.96 18.45 -36.36
CA ALA A 446 1.52 18.22 -36.38
C ALA A 446 0.77 19.19 -35.48
N ARG A 447 1.22 19.38 -34.24
CA ARG A 447 0.66 20.39 -33.33
C ARG A 447 0.75 21.80 -33.91
N SER A 448 1.92 22.13 -34.45
CA SER A 448 2.21 23.44 -35.05
C SER A 448 1.37 23.76 -36.29
N ALA A 449 1.11 22.75 -37.12
CA ALA A 449 0.22 22.87 -38.28
C ALA A 449 -1.23 23.00 -37.83
N GLN A 450 -1.66 22.23 -36.83
CA GLN A 450 -3.05 22.25 -36.36
C GLN A 450 -3.44 23.61 -35.77
N THR A 451 -2.56 24.25 -35.00
CA THR A 451 -2.78 25.62 -34.49
C THR A 451 -2.87 26.67 -35.60
N ARG A 452 -2.26 26.38 -36.76
CA ARG A 452 -2.27 27.23 -37.96
C ARG A 452 -3.31 26.79 -39.01
N ASN A 453 -4.24 25.88 -38.69
CA ASN A 453 -5.20 25.33 -39.65
C ASN A 453 -4.56 24.71 -40.91
N GLY A 454 -3.38 24.11 -40.75
CA GLY A 454 -2.61 23.46 -41.80
C GLY A 454 -2.54 21.94 -41.68
N LEU A 455 -1.70 21.34 -42.53
CA LEU A 455 -1.39 19.91 -42.57
C LEU A 455 0.08 19.69 -42.20
N ALA A 456 0.37 18.57 -41.54
CA ALA A 456 1.74 18.09 -41.37
C ALA A 456 1.80 16.59 -41.61
N GLY A 457 2.94 16.09 -42.06
CA GLY A 457 3.13 14.69 -42.39
C GLY A 457 4.57 14.37 -42.77
N LEU A 458 4.85 13.08 -42.93
CA LEU A 458 6.09 12.63 -43.53
C LEU A 458 5.91 12.55 -45.03
N HIS A 459 6.83 13.16 -45.76
CA HIS A 459 6.90 13.00 -47.20
C HIS A 459 8.36 12.78 -47.59
N HIS A 460 8.61 11.66 -48.29
CA HIS A 460 9.95 11.11 -48.49
C HIS A 460 10.69 10.94 -47.15
N ASP A 461 11.78 11.68 -46.93
CA ASP A 461 12.63 11.57 -45.74
C ASP A 461 12.47 12.74 -44.75
N HIS A 462 11.62 13.71 -45.09
CA HIS A 462 11.47 14.96 -44.34
C HIS A 462 10.08 15.11 -43.71
N VAL A 463 10.02 15.92 -42.64
CA VAL A 463 8.76 16.36 -42.03
C VAL A 463 8.30 17.60 -42.79
N VAL A 464 7.12 17.53 -43.39
CA VAL A 464 6.57 18.60 -44.23
C VAL A 464 5.35 19.20 -43.55
N LEU A 465 5.23 20.52 -43.61
CA LEU A 465 4.06 21.28 -43.16
C LEU A 465 3.53 22.11 -44.32
N VAL A 466 2.20 22.23 -44.39
CA VAL A 466 1.50 23.13 -45.31
C VAL A 466 0.56 23.97 -44.47
N THR A 467 0.85 25.27 -44.35
CA THR A 467 0.05 26.19 -43.53
C THR A 467 -0.37 27.41 -44.34
N PRO A 468 -1.54 28.01 -44.06
CA PRO A 468 -1.93 29.30 -44.61
C PRO A 468 -0.86 30.35 -44.30
N SER A 469 -0.24 30.93 -45.32
CA SER A 469 0.84 31.93 -45.18
C SER A 469 1.17 32.53 -46.55
N ASP A 470 1.38 33.84 -46.59
CA ASP A 470 1.90 34.61 -47.73
C ASP A 470 3.36 35.06 -47.54
N THR A 471 3.97 34.76 -46.39
CA THR A 471 5.33 35.15 -46.00
C THR A 471 6.19 33.94 -45.61
N PRO A 472 6.60 33.09 -46.57
CA PRO A 472 7.28 31.82 -46.27
C PRO A 472 8.61 31.98 -45.52
N GLY A 473 9.39 33.03 -45.77
CA GLY A 473 10.70 33.25 -45.13
C GLY A 473 10.60 33.52 -43.62
N PRO A 474 9.92 34.59 -43.18
CA PRO A 474 9.71 34.88 -41.76
C PRO A 474 9.01 33.73 -41.01
N ASP A 475 8.01 33.09 -41.64
CA ASP A 475 7.29 31.97 -41.03
C ASP A 475 8.19 30.74 -40.86
N ALA A 476 9.11 30.47 -41.80
CA ALA A 476 10.09 29.40 -41.66
C ALA A 476 11.01 29.64 -40.47
N GLN A 477 11.44 30.89 -40.26
CA GLN A 477 12.29 31.26 -39.13
C GLN A 477 11.57 31.08 -37.79
N ALA A 478 10.30 31.51 -37.71
CA ALA A 478 9.46 31.29 -36.54
C ALA A 478 9.22 29.79 -36.27
N LEU A 479 8.94 29.02 -37.33
CA LEU A 479 8.69 27.59 -37.23
C LEU A 479 9.94 26.81 -36.81
N ALA A 480 11.13 27.18 -37.30
CA ALA A 480 12.39 26.58 -36.87
C ALA A 480 12.63 26.78 -35.36
N ALA A 481 12.35 27.98 -34.83
CA ALA A 481 12.47 28.27 -33.41
C ALA A 481 11.45 27.48 -32.57
N GLU A 482 10.18 27.46 -32.99
CA GLU A 482 9.11 26.73 -32.31
C GLU A 482 9.37 25.22 -32.28
N LEU A 483 9.67 24.62 -33.43
CA LEU A 483 9.95 23.19 -33.53
C LEU A 483 11.24 22.83 -32.78
N GLY A 484 12.25 23.71 -32.80
CA GLY A 484 13.48 23.50 -32.04
C GLY A 484 13.24 23.48 -30.53
N GLN A 485 12.39 24.40 -30.03
CA GLN A 485 12.00 24.43 -28.62
C GLN A 485 11.22 23.17 -28.21
N ALA A 486 10.24 22.75 -29.03
CA ALA A 486 9.43 21.56 -28.76
C ALA A 486 10.24 20.25 -28.86
N ALA A 487 11.16 20.16 -29.82
CA ALA A 487 12.01 18.99 -30.01
C ALA A 487 13.18 18.92 -29.01
N GLY A 488 13.58 20.06 -28.44
CA GLY A 488 14.72 20.17 -27.52
C GLY A 488 16.08 20.12 -28.24
N CYS A 489 16.12 20.38 -29.54
CA CYS A 489 17.33 20.41 -30.36
C CYS A 489 17.16 21.34 -31.57
N PRO A 490 18.24 21.77 -32.23
CA PRO A 490 18.14 22.62 -33.42
C PRO A 490 17.34 21.94 -34.56
N VAL A 491 16.45 22.71 -35.19
CA VAL A 491 15.65 22.31 -36.35
C VAL A 491 15.87 23.33 -37.46
N THR A 492 16.21 22.86 -38.66
CA THR A 492 16.32 23.71 -39.87
C THR A 492 15.04 23.57 -40.69
N VAL A 493 14.52 24.67 -41.21
CA VAL A 493 13.28 24.71 -42.00
C VAL A 493 13.50 25.43 -43.32
N GLY A 494 13.37 24.73 -44.44
CA GLY A 494 13.28 25.35 -45.77
C GLY A 494 11.82 25.64 -46.13
N ALA A 495 11.55 26.75 -46.79
CA ALA A 495 10.19 27.14 -47.17
C ALA A 495 10.05 27.63 -48.61
N ALA A 496 8.84 27.49 -49.15
CA ALA A 496 8.45 28.00 -50.47
C ALA A 496 6.94 28.26 -50.55
N GLY A 497 6.53 29.01 -51.58
CA GLY A 497 5.18 29.53 -51.75
C GLY A 497 5.14 31.06 -51.78
N PRO A 498 3.96 31.68 -51.62
CA PRO A 498 2.67 31.01 -51.41
C PRO A 498 2.11 30.33 -52.67
N ALA A 499 1.66 29.09 -52.51
CA ALA A 499 0.83 28.39 -53.48
C ALA A 499 -0.62 28.91 -53.42
N THR A 500 -1.21 29.17 -54.58
CA THR A 500 -2.58 29.69 -54.74
C THR A 500 -3.65 28.59 -54.72
N GLY A 501 -3.24 27.32 -54.79
CA GLY A 501 -4.13 26.18 -54.72
C GLY A 501 -3.40 24.84 -54.66
N PRO A 502 -4.15 23.72 -54.57
CA PRO A 502 -3.59 22.39 -54.35
C PRO A 502 -2.67 21.89 -55.47
N ALA A 503 -2.84 22.39 -56.70
CA ALA A 503 -2.03 21.99 -57.85
C ALA A 503 -0.57 22.49 -57.78
N GLU A 504 -0.32 23.59 -57.07
CA GLU A 504 1.00 24.22 -56.94
C GLU A 504 1.79 23.69 -55.72
N LEU A 505 1.15 22.97 -54.80
CA LEU A 505 1.78 22.43 -53.59
C LEU A 505 2.97 21.48 -53.87
N PRO A 506 2.93 20.58 -54.89
CA PRO A 506 4.07 19.74 -55.25
C PRO A 506 5.32 20.53 -55.69
N ASP A 507 5.11 21.61 -56.46
CA ASP A 507 6.21 22.44 -56.95
C ASP A 507 6.80 23.28 -55.81
N ALA A 508 5.94 23.84 -54.96
CA ALA A 508 6.35 24.53 -53.74
C ALA A 508 7.10 23.58 -52.77
N HIS A 509 6.66 22.33 -52.62
CA HIS A 509 7.42 21.35 -51.82
C HIS A 509 8.83 21.09 -52.38
N SER A 510 8.94 20.88 -53.69
CA SER A 510 10.23 20.64 -54.34
C SER A 510 11.18 21.83 -54.17
N GLU A 511 10.65 23.05 -54.20
CA GLU A 511 11.42 24.26 -53.93
C GLU A 511 11.83 24.38 -52.44
N ALA A 512 10.92 24.12 -51.51
CA ALA A 512 11.21 24.16 -50.08
C ALA A 512 12.27 23.13 -49.67
N ASP A 513 12.27 21.94 -50.29
CA ASP A 513 13.28 20.89 -50.06
C ASP A 513 14.68 21.30 -50.56
N ARG A 514 14.74 21.98 -51.71
CA ARG A 514 16.00 22.57 -52.23
C ARG A 514 16.49 23.69 -51.33
N CYS A 515 15.59 24.55 -50.84
CA CYS A 515 15.91 25.61 -49.89
C CYS A 515 16.51 25.01 -48.59
N LEU A 516 15.88 23.97 -48.04
CA LEU A 516 16.39 23.24 -46.87
C LEU A 516 17.79 22.69 -47.12
N SER A 517 18.00 22.03 -48.27
CA SER A 517 19.29 21.46 -48.66
C SER A 517 20.38 22.54 -48.76
N ALA A 518 20.04 23.71 -49.28
CA ALA A 518 20.94 24.85 -49.38
C ALA A 518 21.31 25.42 -48.00
N LEU A 519 20.32 25.64 -47.13
CA LEU A 519 20.55 26.10 -45.76
C LEU A 519 21.51 25.17 -45.02
N ARG A 520 21.32 23.86 -45.15
CA ARG A 520 22.21 22.86 -44.54
C ARG A 520 23.63 22.90 -45.13
N THR A 521 23.75 23.01 -46.44
CA THR A 521 25.06 23.06 -47.13
C THR A 521 25.84 24.32 -46.78
N LEU A 522 25.15 25.44 -46.58
CA LEU A 522 25.73 26.73 -46.17
C LEU A 522 26.04 26.80 -44.65
N GLY A 523 25.70 25.76 -43.88
CA GLY A 523 25.94 25.72 -42.43
C GLY A 523 24.91 26.49 -41.59
N HIS A 524 23.78 26.90 -42.18
CA HIS A 524 22.65 27.53 -41.47
C HIS A 524 21.77 26.49 -40.76
N THR A 525 22.37 25.74 -39.83
CA THR A 525 21.66 24.74 -39.02
C THR A 525 20.88 25.40 -37.88
N GLY A 526 19.64 24.97 -37.63
CA GLY A 526 18.81 25.53 -36.55
C GLY A 526 18.08 26.84 -36.90
N SER A 527 18.07 27.23 -38.17
CA SER A 527 17.35 28.40 -38.67
C SER A 527 16.37 28.03 -39.78
N GLY A 528 15.41 28.90 -40.06
CA GLY A 528 14.53 28.76 -41.20
C GLY A 528 14.67 29.90 -42.21
N GLY A 529 14.33 29.62 -43.46
CA GLY A 529 14.31 30.61 -44.54
C GLY A 529 13.65 30.09 -45.80
N ALA A 530 13.41 30.98 -46.75
CA ALA A 530 12.89 30.66 -48.08
C ALA A 530 13.96 30.87 -49.17
N THR A 531 13.75 30.30 -50.36
CA THR A 531 14.66 30.47 -51.51
C THR A 531 14.94 31.95 -51.81
N ALA A 532 13.95 32.81 -51.61
CA ALA A 532 14.06 34.26 -51.81
C ALA A 532 15.10 34.92 -50.87
N ASP A 533 15.36 34.33 -49.71
CA ASP A 533 16.27 34.85 -48.69
C ASP A 533 17.74 34.45 -48.95
N LEU A 534 17.97 33.48 -49.85
CA LEU A 534 19.29 32.93 -50.16
C LEU A 534 20.05 33.70 -51.25
N GLY A 535 19.59 34.90 -51.62
CA GLY A 535 20.25 35.75 -52.61
C GLY A 535 20.46 35.05 -53.96
N PHE A 536 21.67 35.11 -54.50
CA PHE A 536 22.00 34.45 -55.78
C PHE A 536 21.89 32.91 -55.71
N ILE A 537 22.18 32.32 -54.55
CA ILE A 537 22.12 30.86 -54.38
C ILE A 537 20.70 30.36 -54.62
N GLY A 538 19.68 31.14 -54.26
CA GLY A 538 18.28 30.82 -54.57
C GLY A 538 17.98 30.73 -56.07
N VAL A 539 18.64 31.54 -56.90
CA VAL A 539 18.47 31.53 -58.37
C VAL A 539 19.09 30.29 -59.01
N LEU A 540 20.22 29.82 -58.50
CA LEU A 540 20.90 28.60 -58.96
C LEU A 540 20.13 27.31 -58.61
N LEU A 541 19.27 27.37 -57.60
CA LEU A 541 18.57 26.21 -57.04
C LEU A 541 17.11 26.08 -57.50
N GLY A 542 16.58 27.01 -58.30
CA GLY A 542 15.20 26.96 -58.80
C GLY A 542 15.06 26.28 -60.17
N ASP A 543 13.99 25.50 -60.38
CA ASP A 543 13.64 24.91 -61.70
C ASP A 543 13.10 25.95 -62.71
N GLN A 544 12.57 27.06 -62.22
CA GLN A 544 12.22 28.26 -62.98
C GLN A 544 13.06 29.38 -62.38
N ALA A 545 14.26 29.62 -62.91
CA ALA A 545 15.11 30.69 -62.40
C ALA A 545 14.36 32.02 -62.56
N ASP A 546 13.82 32.58 -61.47
CA ASP A 546 13.22 33.92 -61.44
C ASP A 546 14.31 34.98 -61.51
N LEU A 547 14.94 35.05 -62.69
CA LEU A 547 16.01 35.99 -62.99
C LEU A 547 15.50 37.44 -62.86
N GLY A 548 14.24 37.68 -63.25
CA GLY A 548 13.60 39.00 -63.17
C GLY A 548 13.37 39.46 -61.73
N GLY A 549 12.83 38.60 -60.88
CA GLY A 549 12.64 38.90 -59.46
C GLY A 549 13.96 39.07 -58.71
N TYR A 550 15.00 38.30 -59.05
CA TYR A 550 16.34 38.51 -58.49
C TYR A 550 16.93 39.88 -58.88
N VAL A 551 16.84 40.26 -60.15
CA VAL A 551 17.27 41.58 -60.62
C VAL A 551 16.48 42.69 -59.91
N THR A 552 15.17 42.53 -59.78
CA THR A 552 14.30 43.52 -59.12
C THR A 552 14.62 43.65 -57.63
N ARG A 553 14.87 42.54 -56.91
CA ARG A 553 15.20 42.58 -55.48
C ARG A 553 16.56 43.21 -55.21
N THR A 554 17.55 42.95 -56.08
CA THR A 554 18.93 43.39 -55.89
C THR A 554 19.18 44.79 -56.45
N LEU A 555 18.59 45.14 -57.60
CA LEU A 555 18.81 46.41 -58.31
C LEU A 555 17.58 47.31 -58.39
N GLY A 556 16.40 46.85 -57.99
CA GLY A 556 15.13 47.58 -58.10
C GLY A 556 15.19 49.03 -57.61
N PRO A 557 15.70 49.31 -56.40
CA PRO A 557 15.82 50.68 -55.91
C PRO A 557 16.65 51.62 -56.81
N VAL A 558 17.62 51.08 -57.55
CA VAL A 558 18.46 51.84 -58.49
C VAL A 558 17.79 51.94 -59.86
N LEU A 559 17.15 50.86 -60.33
CA LEU A 559 16.40 50.81 -61.59
C LEU A 559 15.18 51.76 -61.56
N ASP A 560 14.42 51.73 -60.47
CA ASP A 560 13.26 52.60 -60.26
C ASP A 560 13.71 54.06 -60.19
N TYR A 561 14.84 54.33 -59.54
CA TYR A 561 15.41 55.66 -59.43
C TYR A 561 15.87 56.20 -60.80
N ASP A 562 16.59 55.39 -61.58
CA ASP A 562 17.03 55.75 -62.93
C ASP A 562 15.84 56.04 -63.84
N THR A 563 14.79 55.22 -63.78
CA THR A 563 13.56 55.41 -64.55
C THR A 563 12.82 56.68 -64.12
N ALA A 564 12.69 56.94 -62.81
CA ALA A 564 11.94 58.08 -62.30
C ALA A 564 12.68 59.42 -62.46
N ARG A 565 14.01 59.42 -62.48
CA ARG A 565 14.83 60.66 -62.51
C ARG A 565 15.69 60.83 -63.77
N GLY A 566 15.61 59.91 -64.72
CA GLY A 566 16.39 59.96 -65.96
C GLY A 566 17.90 59.94 -65.70
N THR A 567 18.36 59.12 -64.76
CA THR A 567 19.78 58.99 -64.41
C THR A 567 20.38 57.70 -64.97
N ASP A 568 21.71 57.63 -65.01
CA ASP A 568 22.46 56.45 -65.48
C ASP A 568 23.25 55.79 -64.33
N LEU A 569 22.60 55.55 -63.19
CA LEU A 569 23.24 54.95 -62.01
C LEU A 569 23.57 53.48 -62.26
N VAL A 570 22.70 52.70 -62.89
CA VAL A 570 22.94 51.29 -63.25
C VAL A 570 24.14 51.17 -64.20
N THR A 571 24.21 52.02 -65.23
CA THR A 571 25.35 52.08 -66.16
C THR A 571 26.65 52.45 -65.45
N THR A 572 26.58 53.37 -64.49
CA THR A 572 27.75 53.76 -63.68
C THR A 572 28.22 52.62 -62.77
N LEU A 573 27.28 51.87 -62.20
CA LEU A 573 27.55 50.71 -61.34
C LEU A 573 28.17 49.55 -62.13
N ASP A 574 27.66 49.27 -63.34
CA ASP A 574 28.21 48.25 -64.23
C ASP A 574 29.63 48.59 -64.69
N ALA A 575 29.86 49.83 -65.12
CA ALA A 575 31.19 50.32 -65.49
C ALA A 575 32.18 50.29 -64.30
N TYR A 576 31.70 50.60 -63.09
CA TYR A 576 32.51 50.58 -61.88
C TYR A 576 33.03 49.18 -61.56
N PHE A 577 32.14 48.19 -61.54
CA PHE A 577 32.54 46.80 -61.29
C PHE A 577 33.35 46.21 -62.45
N ALA A 578 33.02 46.52 -63.70
CA ALA A 578 33.78 46.08 -64.88
C ALA A 578 35.25 46.56 -64.87
N GLN A 579 35.53 47.69 -64.20
CA GLN A 579 36.87 48.25 -64.04
C GLN A 579 37.55 47.86 -62.72
N GLY A 580 37.06 46.81 -62.05
CA GLY A 580 37.62 46.31 -60.80
C GLY A 580 37.47 47.32 -59.65
N ALA A 581 36.31 47.96 -59.55
CA ALA A 581 35.98 48.94 -58.52
C ALA A 581 36.90 50.20 -58.52
N SER A 582 37.46 50.55 -59.68
CA SER A 582 38.42 51.67 -59.84
C SER A 582 37.76 52.95 -60.35
N LEU A 583 37.70 54.00 -59.51
CA LEU A 583 37.09 55.29 -59.87
C LEU A 583 37.75 55.96 -61.09
N THR A 584 39.08 55.93 -61.16
CA THR A 584 39.86 56.55 -62.27
C THR A 584 39.58 55.87 -63.60
N ARG A 585 39.52 54.53 -63.62
CA ARG A 585 39.23 53.77 -64.84
C ARG A 585 37.76 53.90 -65.27
N THR A 586 36.85 53.91 -64.29
CA THR A 586 35.41 54.12 -64.52
C THR A 586 35.12 55.49 -65.12
N LYS A 587 35.77 56.54 -64.61
CA LYS A 587 35.70 57.91 -65.16
C LYS A 587 36.04 57.92 -66.66
N THR A 588 37.18 57.31 -67.02
CA THR A 588 37.67 57.29 -68.40
C THR A 588 36.72 56.55 -69.33
N LEU A 589 36.16 55.42 -68.88
CA LEU A 589 35.22 54.62 -69.65
C LEU A 589 33.89 55.35 -69.89
N LEU A 590 33.37 56.04 -68.89
CA LEU A 590 32.09 56.76 -68.97
C LEU A 590 32.22 58.17 -69.56
N HIS A 591 33.44 58.63 -69.87
CA HIS A 591 33.73 60.00 -70.32
C HIS A 591 33.16 61.12 -69.42
N VAL A 592 33.12 60.89 -68.11
CA VAL A 592 32.65 61.87 -67.10
C VAL A 592 33.79 62.39 -66.21
N HIS A 593 33.50 63.27 -65.27
CA HIS A 593 34.47 63.68 -64.24
C HIS A 593 34.50 62.67 -63.07
N VAL A 594 35.65 62.50 -62.38
CA VAL A 594 35.76 61.54 -61.25
C VAL A 594 34.76 61.87 -60.14
N ASN A 595 34.54 63.16 -59.88
CA ASN A 595 33.55 63.63 -58.90
C ASN A 595 32.13 63.19 -59.25
N THR A 596 31.79 63.11 -60.54
CA THR A 596 30.48 62.62 -60.99
C THR A 596 30.32 61.13 -60.71
N VAL A 597 31.38 60.33 -60.89
CA VAL A 597 31.37 58.90 -60.53
C VAL A 597 31.19 58.74 -59.01
N VAL A 598 31.94 59.49 -58.21
CA VAL A 598 31.82 59.46 -56.74
C VAL A 598 30.40 59.82 -56.29
N GLN A 599 29.83 60.92 -56.80
CA GLN A 599 28.48 61.36 -56.47
C GLN A 599 27.41 60.31 -56.84
N ARG A 600 27.57 59.66 -58.00
CA ARG A 600 26.66 58.58 -58.44
C ARG A 600 26.78 57.34 -57.55
N LEU A 601 27.99 56.93 -57.17
CA LEU A 601 28.21 55.79 -56.25
C LEU A 601 27.70 56.08 -54.83
N GLU A 602 27.88 57.30 -54.32
CA GLU A 602 27.28 57.73 -53.03
C GLU A 602 25.74 57.72 -53.08
N ARG A 603 25.15 57.99 -54.25
CA ARG A 603 23.71 57.88 -54.45
C ARG A 603 23.26 56.43 -54.47
N ILE A 604 24.00 55.56 -55.14
CA ILE A 604 23.75 54.11 -55.17
C ILE A 604 23.84 53.51 -53.77
N GLY A 605 24.86 53.88 -52.98
CA GLY A 605 24.97 53.42 -51.59
C GLY A 605 23.82 53.88 -50.70
N ARG A 606 23.20 55.03 -50.98
CA ARG A 606 21.98 55.46 -50.28
C ARG A 606 20.73 54.68 -50.68
N LEU A 607 20.71 54.09 -51.88
CA LEU A 607 19.57 53.32 -52.40
C LEU A 607 19.67 51.83 -52.05
N LEU A 608 20.89 51.26 -52.05
CA LEU A 608 21.12 49.84 -51.83
C LEU A 608 21.52 49.48 -50.39
N GLY A 609 21.86 50.47 -49.56
CA GLY A 609 22.34 50.26 -48.19
C GLY A 609 23.86 50.46 -48.06
N PRO A 610 24.36 50.69 -46.83
CA PRO A 610 25.77 51.01 -46.56
C PRO A 610 26.75 49.87 -46.88
N ASP A 611 26.27 48.63 -46.91
CA ASP A 611 26.98 47.38 -47.13
C ASP A 611 27.08 46.97 -48.62
N TRP A 612 26.52 47.77 -49.53
CA TRP A 612 26.40 47.41 -50.96
C TRP A 612 27.74 47.03 -51.64
N ASN A 613 28.88 47.53 -51.14
CA ASN A 613 30.21 47.27 -51.70
C ASN A 613 31.02 46.25 -50.88
N GLU A 614 30.43 45.61 -49.86
CA GLU A 614 31.09 44.51 -49.16
C GLU A 614 31.16 43.26 -50.05
N PRO A 615 32.20 42.40 -49.91
CA PRO A 615 32.44 41.32 -50.86
C PRO A 615 31.24 40.40 -51.18
N PRO A 616 30.40 39.98 -50.20
CA PRO A 616 29.23 39.15 -50.48
C PRO A 616 28.16 39.90 -51.30
N ARG A 617 27.88 41.15 -50.93
CA ARG A 617 26.83 41.97 -51.55
C ARG A 617 27.25 42.51 -52.93
N ALA A 618 28.53 42.84 -53.08
CA ALA A 618 29.11 43.25 -54.35
C ALA A 618 29.05 42.13 -55.41
N LEU A 619 29.18 40.85 -55.00
CA LEU A 619 29.02 39.71 -55.91
C LEU A 619 27.58 39.58 -56.40
N GLU A 620 26.60 39.69 -55.50
CA GLU A 620 25.18 39.65 -55.85
C GLU A 620 24.80 40.76 -56.84
N ILE A 621 25.25 41.98 -56.58
CA ILE A 621 25.02 43.14 -57.46
C ILE A 621 25.67 42.92 -58.83
N GLN A 622 26.92 42.44 -58.88
CA GLN A 622 27.59 42.13 -60.14
C GLN A 622 26.87 41.08 -60.97
N LEU A 623 26.30 40.07 -60.32
CA LEU A 623 25.49 39.04 -60.98
C LEU A 623 24.15 39.59 -61.47
N ALA A 624 23.45 40.37 -60.63
CA ALA A 624 22.22 41.04 -61.03
C ALA A 624 22.44 41.97 -62.23
N LEU A 625 23.58 42.68 -62.30
CA LEU A 625 23.93 43.54 -63.45
C LEU A 625 24.16 42.73 -64.73
N ARG A 626 24.79 41.56 -64.64
CA ARG A 626 24.97 40.65 -65.79
C ARG A 626 23.64 40.07 -66.27
N LEU A 627 22.78 39.66 -65.33
CA LEU A 627 21.44 39.15 -65.63
C LEU A 627 20.55 40.22 -66.24
N HIS A 628 20.57 41.44 -65.70
CA HIS A 628 19.83 42.59 -66.25
C HIS A 628 20.22 42.90 -67.70
N ARG A 629 21.52 42.85 -68.03
CA ARG A 629 22.02 43.00 -69.40
C ARG A 629 21.53 41.90 -70.33
N LEU A 630 21.50 40.65 -69.87
CA LEU A 630 20.98 39.52 -70.65
C LEU A 630 19.48 39.66 -70.92
N THR A 631 18.71 40.19 -69.96
CA THR A 631 17.26 40.43 -70.13
C THR A 631 16.92 41.65 -70.98
N GLN A 632 17.84 42.61 -71.17
CA GLN A 632 17.64 43.76 -72.08
C GLN A 632 18.20 43.53 -73.49
N GLY A 633 18.97 42.45 -73.70
CA GLY A 633 19.55 42.06 -74.99
C GLY A 633 18.78 40.96 -75.74
N LEU A 634 17.67 40.48 -75.16
CA LEU A 634 16.62 39.68 -75.79
C LEU A 634 15.43 40.62 -76.08
#